data_AF-A0AAV0R1K9-F1
#
_entry.id   AF-A0AAV0R1K9-F1
#
_cell.length_a   1.000
_cell.length_b   1.000
_cell.length_c   1.000
_cell.angle_alpha   90.00
_cell.angle_beta   90.00
_cell.angle_gamma   90.00
#
_symmetry.space_group_name_H-M   'P 1'
#
loop_
_entity.id
_entity.type
_entity.pdbx_description
1 polymer ?
#
loop_
_entity_poly.entity_id
_entity_poly.type
_entity_poly.pdbx_seq_one_letter_code
_entity_poly.pdbx_strand_id
1 'polypeptide(L)'
;MSDRGEIIIKECCTGHEDLKDILSLYEASHLAYEGEDILDKAKKHTTEYLDNVLLEMDSSDNYEDMKELIRHSLDIPLHRRMLMLEARWYIELCKKKEGTNLTLLELAKLEFNMAQSVLQQDLKNTSWWWNNLGLAKELSFSRDRLVECFFWSVSLMFEPQFSSYRRGLTKVSSFITTIDDIYDIYGTMNELELFTDAVERWDINSIQSLPNYMKICFLALYNTINEMAYEFLRKHGYNIIPNLAKLWADMLKAFLKEARWSHNEYAPPTFSEYLDNAWRSVSGAVILVHTCYLLDGDEHKKTLLQLMSNDRILQWPSIIFRLCNDLATSSVRSSY
;
A
#
# COMPACT_ATOMS: atom_id res chain seq x y z
N MET A 1 41.82 -0.34 -6.93
CA MET A 1 41.06 -0.01 -8.15
C MET A 1 41.70 -0.80 -9.28
N SER A 2 41.05 -1.84 -9.80
CA SER A 2 41.44 -2.42 -11.08
C SER A 2 40.90 -1.53 -12.20
N ASP A 3 41.64 -1.40 -13.30
CA ASP A 3 41.39 -0.50 -14.44
C ASP A 3 40.14 -0.84 -15.30
N ARG A 4 39.23 -1.65 -14.75
CA ARG A 4 37.87 -1.88 -15.23
C ARG A 4 37.02 -1.88 -13.98
N GLY A 5 35.98 -1.05 -13.91
CA GLY A 5 35.04 -0.97 -12.79
C GLY A 5 34.19 -2.22 -12.61
N GLU A 6 34.83 -3.38 -12.54
CA GLU A 6 34.32 -4.65 -12.08
C GLU A 6 34.48 -4.67 -10.57
N ILE A 7 33.37 -4.90 -9.88
CA ILE A 7 33.39 -5.22 -8.46
C ILE A 7 33.96 -6.62 -8.38
N ILE A 8 35.23 -6.74 -8.01
CA ILE A 8 35.82 -8.03 -7.65
C ILE A 8 35.31 -8.34 -6.24
N ILE A 9 34.14 -8.96 -6.14
CA ILE A 9 33.87 -9.79 -4.96
C ILE A 9 34.85 -10.94 -5.11
N LYS A 10 35.87 -10.98 -4.24
CA LYS A 10 36.84 -12.08 -4.27
C LYS A 10 36.06 -13.39 -4.10
N GLU A 11 36.17 -14.29 -5.08
CA GLU A 11 35.54 -15.62 -5.11
C GLU A 11 35.99 -16.57 -3.97
N CYS A 12 36.53 -16.07 -2.87
CA CYS A 12 37.04 -16.86 -1.74
C CYS A 12 36.14 -16.77 -0.49
N CYS A 13 34.90 -16.34 -0.64
CA CYS A 13 33.94 -16.25 0.46
C CYS A 13 33.26 -17.61 0.66
N THR A 14 33.70 -18.40 1.63
CA THR A 14 33.08 -19.70 1.97
C THR A 14 32.70 -19.81 3.45
N GLY A 15 32.94 -18.75 4.24
CA GLY A 15 32.58 -18.70 5.66
C GLY A 15 31.18 -18.11 5.92
N HIS A 16 30.60 -18.45 7.08
CA HIS A 16 29.33 -17.88 7.56
C HIS A 16 29.37 -16.34 7.70
N GLU A 17 30.52 -15.77 8.07
CA GLU A 17 30.73 -14.33 8.14
C GLU A 17 30.71 -13.70 6.74
N ASP A 18 31.36 -14.34 5.77
CA ASP A 18 31.35 -13.86 4.38
C ASP A 18 29.92 -13.86 3.79
N LEU A 19 29.10 -14.87 4.09
CA LEU A 19 27.70 -14.93 3.62
C LEU A 19 26.83 -13.82 4.20
N LYS A 20 27.06 -13.43 5.46
CA LYS A 20 26.35 -12.30 6.08
C LYS A 20 26.71 -10.98 5.39
N ASP A 21 27.98 -10.82 5.03
CA ASP A 21 28.46 -9.61 4.36
C ASP A 21 27.89 -9.51 2.94
N ILE A 22 27.84 -10.62 2.20
CA ILE A 22 27.21 -10.67 0.88
C ILE A 22 25.71 -10.38 0.97
N LEU A 23 25.00 -10.98 1.93
CA LEU A 23 23.58 -10.69 2.16
C LEU A 23 23.35 -9.22 2.52
N SER A 24 24.22 -8.63 3.34
CA SER A 24 24.15 -7.21 3.70
C SER A 24 24.36 -6.31 2.49
N LEU A 25 25.30 -6.65 1.60
CA LEU A 25 25.51 -5.93 0.34
C LEU A 25 24.32 -6.06 -0.61
N TYR A 26 23.72 -7.26 -0.69
CA TYR A 26 22.48 -7.48 -1.44
C TYR A 26 21.39 -6.54 -0.95
N GLU A 27 21.12 -6.51 0.36
CA GLU A 27 20.06 -5.65 0.93
C GLU A 27 20.35 -4.16 0.71
N ALA A 28 21.59 -3.73 0.92
CA ALA A 28 22.01 -2.34 0.70
C ALA A 28 21.86 -1.90 -0.76
N SER A 29 22.08 -2.81 -1.71
CA SER A 29 21.97 -2.51 -3.14
C SER A 29 20.55 -2.15 -3.61
N HIS A 30 19.52 -2.50 -2.82
CA HIS A 30 18.13 -2.13 -3.11
C HIS A 30 17.77 -0.69 -2.75
N LEU A 31 18.69 0.07 -2.12
CA LEU A 31 18.56 1.51 -1.87
C LEU A 31 19.17 2.38 -2.98
N ALA A 32 19.60 1.78 -4.10
CA ALA A 32 20.25 2.50 -5.19
C ALA A 32 19.34 3.54 -5.87
N TYR A 33 19.92 4.67 -6.23
CA TYR A 33 19.32 5.68 -7.10
C TYR A 33 19.70 5.48 -8.57
N GLU A 34 18.94 6.12 -9.47
CA GLU A 34 19.25 6.13 -10.90
C GLU A 34 20.66 6.69 -11.16
N GLY A 35 21.49 5.93 -11.88
CA GLY A 35 22.89 6.27 -12.18
C GLY A 35 23.92 5.69 -11.21
N GLU A 36 23.50 4.97 -10.15
CA GLU A 36 24.42 4.29 -9.23
C GLU A 36 24.84 2.90 -9.75
N ASP A 37 25.55 2.87 -10.88
CA ASP A 37 25.96 1.64 -11.59
C ASP A 37 26.69 0.61 -10.71
N ILE A 38 27.39 1.06 -9.67
CA ILE A 38 28.11 0.20 -8.72
C ILE A 38 27.10 -0.65 -7.93
N LEU A 39 26.03 -0.04 -7.43
CA LEU A 39 25.02 -0.76 -6.65
C LEU A 39 24.19 -1.68 -7.55
N ASP A 40 23.93 -1.30 -8.80
CA ASP A 40 23.25 -2.20 -9.75
C ASP A 40 24.08 -3.44 -10.09
N LYS A 41 25.40 -3.28 -10.28
CA LYS A 41 26.33 -4.41 -10.44
C LYS A 41 26.40 -5.27 -9.19
N ALA A 42 26.47 -4.64 -8.01
CA ALA A 42 26.49 -5.36 -6.73
C ALA A 42 25.22 -6.18 -6.54
N LYS A 43 24.04 -5.61 -6.81
CA LYS A 43 22.75 -6.30 -6.75
C LYS A 43 22.72 -7.53 -7.65
N LYS A 44 23.15 -7.40 -8.90
CA LYS A 44 23.19 -8.52 -9.85
C LYS A 44 24.13 -9.64 -9.34
N HIS A 45 25.36 -9.29 -8.99
CA HIS A 45 26.36 -10.27 -8.59
C HIS A 45 26.01 -10.97 -7.28
N THR A 46 25.53 -10.22 -6.28
CA THR A 46 25.12 -10.79 -4.99
C THR A 46 23.88 -11.68 -5.13
N THR A 47 22.90 -11.31 -5.97
CA THR A 47 21.76 -12.20 -6.31
C THR A 47 22.25 -13.54 -6.87
N GLU A 48 23.08 -13.52 -7.93
CA GLU A 48 23.60 -14.74 -8.58
C GLU A 48 24.38 -15.62 -7.59
N TYR A 49 25.22 -15.01 -6.76
CA TYR A 49 25.99 -15.73 -5.75
C TYR A 49 25.08 -16.37 -4.68
N LEU A 50 24.11 -15.62 -4.15
CA LEU A 50 23.18 -16.11 -3.13
C LEU A 50 22.27 -17.23 -3.65
N ASP A 51 21.83 -17.16 -4.91
CA ASP A 51 21.09 -18.24 -5.58
C ASP A 51 21.94 -19.52 -5.68
N ASN A 52 23.20 -19.41 -6.10
CA ASN A 52 24.11 -20.55 -6.17
C ASN A 52 24.35 -21.17 -4.79
N VAL A 53 24.50 -20.35 -3.75
CA VAL A 53 24.62 -20.83 -2.37
C VAL A 53 23.40 -21.64 -1.95
N LEU A 54 22.18 -21.23 -2.31
CA LEU A 54 20.97 -22.00 -2.02
C LEU A 54 20.89 -23.33 -2.77
N LEU A 55 21.50 -23.43 -3.95
CA LEU A 55 21.56 -24.65 -4.76
C LEU A 55 22.63 -25.63 -4.26
N GLU A 56 23.77 -25.12 -3.81
CA GLU A 56 24.94 -25.93 -3.44
C GLU A 56 24.94 -26.39 -1.98
N MET A 57 24.34 -25.62 -1.06
CA MET A 57 24.38 -25.99 0.36
C MET A 57 23.45 -27.17 0.67
N ASP A 58 24.03 -28.25 1.18
CA ASP A 58 23.31 -29.49 1.48
C ASP A 58 22.46 -29.39 2.76
N SER A 59 21.41 -30.22 2.85
CA SER A 59 20.46 -30.20 4.00
C SER A 59 21.07 -30.64 5.34
N SER A 60 22.31 -31.14 5.34
CA SER A 60 23.06 -31.58 6.52
C SER A 60 23.90 -30.49 7.19
N ASP A 61 23.96 -29.29 6.61
CA ASP A 61 24.83 -28.22 7.11
C ASP A 61 24.18 -27.40 8.24
N ASN A 62 25.01 -26.98 9.20
CA ASN A 62 24.63 -26.21 10.39
C ASN A 62 24.27 -24.72 10.09
N TYR A 63 23.69 -24.45 8.91
CA TYR A 63 23.43 -23.12 8.35
C TYR A 63 21.97 -22.88 7.98
N GLU A 64 21.02 -23.67 8.51
CA GLU A 64 19.60 -23.57 8.10
C GLU A 64 19.01 -22.16 8.32
N ASP A 65 19.34 -21.49 9.43
CA ASP A 65 18.90 -20.12 9.67
C ASP A 65 19.40 -19.14 8.60
N MET A 66 20.62 -19.35 8.08
CA MET A 66 21.17 -18.52 7.00
C MET A 66 20.47 -18.80 5.67
N LYS A 67 20.13 -20.06 5.37
CA LYS A 67 19.34 -20.38 4.19
C LYS A 67 17.95 -19.75 4.27
N GLU A 68 17.32 -19.80 5.44
CA GLU A 68 16.01 -19.17 5.69
C GLU A 68 16.11 -17.64 5.47
N LEU A 69 17.17 -16.98 5.95
CA LEU A 69 17.44 -15.56 5.69
C LEU A 69 17.66 -15.24 4.20
N ILE A 70 18.52 -16.02 3.52
CA ILE A 70 18.82 -15.79 2.10
C ILE A 70 17.57 -15.95 1.24
N ARG A 71 16.80 -17.03 1.44
CA ARG A 71 15.52 -17.26 0.73
C ARG A 71 14.55 -16.09 0.94
N HIS A 72 14.42 -15.64 2.18
CA HIS A 72 13.52 -14.54 2.53
C HIS A 72 13.95 -13.20 1.87
N SER A 73 15.26 -12.93 1.80
CA SER A 73 15.84 -11.77 1.11
C SER A 73 15.71 -11.82 -0.40
N LEU A 74 15.91 -12.97 -1.02
CA LEU A 74 15.77 -13.12 -2.46
C LEU A 74 14.31 -13.04 -2.93
N ASP A 75 13.35 -13.46 -2.10
CA ASP A 75 11.92 -13.31 -2.40
C ASP A 75 11.51 -11.83 -2.44
N ILE A 76 11.70 -11.12 -1.33
CA ILE A 76 11.49 -9.67 -1.26
C ILE A 76 12.62 -9.06 -0.43
N PRO A 77 13.37 -8.07 -0.93
CA PRO A 77 14.43 -7.42 -0.14
C PRO A 77 13.83 -6.62 1.01
N LEU A 78 14.57 -6.54 2.12
CA LEU A 78 14.14 -5.90 3.38
C LEU A 78 13.58 -4.49 3.16
N HIS A 79 14.20 -3.68 2.30
CA HIS A 79 13.76 -2.32 2.00
C HIS A 79 12.33 -2.23 1.44
N ARG A 80 11.80 -3.32 0.88
CA ARG A 80 10.48 -3.39 0.26
C ARG A 80 9.46 -4.17 1.10
N ARG A 81 9.85 -4.69 2.26
CA ARG A 81 8.96 -5.49 3.12
C ARG A 81 8.11 -4.63 4.05
N MET A 82 6.92 -5.13 4.36
CA MET A 82 6.08 -4.59 5.43
C MET A 82 6.71 -4.89 6.79
N LEU A 83 7.09 -3.85 7.53
CA LEU A 83 7.83 -3.96 8.80
C LEU A 83 7.14 -4.86 9.83
N MET A 84 5.81 -4.83 9.93
CA MET A 84 5.12 -5.67 10.92
C MET A 84 5.15 -7.16 10.55
N LEU A 85 5.07 -7.51 9.27
CA LEU A 85 5.25 -8.89 8.82
C LEU A 85 6.69 -9.35 9.02
N GLU A 86 7.65 -8.47 8.70
CA GLU A 86 9.07 -8.73 8.93
C GLU A 86 9.36 -8.97 10.41
N ALA A 87 8.85 -8.12 11.31
CA ALA A 87 9.00 -8.29 12.74
C ALA A 87 8.44 -9.63 13.23
N ARG A 88 7.26 -10.03 12.73
CA ARG A 88 6.64 -11.31 13.08
C ARG A 88 7.52 -12.48 12.63
N TRP A 89 7.99 -12.45 11.38
CA TRP A 89 8.84 -13.49 10.80
C TRP A 89 10.17 -13.59 11.54
N TYR A 90 10.82 -12.44 11.79
CA TYR A 90 12.13 -12.36 12.44
C TYR A 90 12.07 -12.82 13.90
N ILE A 91 10.98 -12.55 14.64
CA ILE A 91 10.75 -13.10 15.98
C ILE A 91 10.73 -14.64 15.95
N GLU A 92 10.13 -15.26 14.94
CA GLU A 92 10.10 -16.72 14.81
C GLU A 92 11.47 -17.29 14.43
N LEU A 93 12.23 -16.62 13.56
CA LEU A 93 13.60 -16.98 13.24
C LEU A 93 14.50 -16.93 14.50
N CYS A 94 14.43 -15.85 15.27
CA CYS A 94 15.19 -15.67 16.51
C CYS A 94 14.88 -16.74 17.57
N LYS A 95 13.71 -17.38 17.56
CA LYS A 95 13.43 -18.50 18.48
C LYS A 95 14.26 -19.75 18.18
N LYS A 96 14.61 -19.97 16.90
CA LYS A 96 15.36 -21.15 16.44
C LYS A 96 16.87 -20.93 16.55
N LYS A 97 17.30 -19.68 16.33
CA LYS A 97 18.70 -19.31 16.20
C LYS A 97 19.51 -19.41 17.49
N GLU A 98 20.62 -20.15 17.43
CA GLU A 98 21.61 -20.23 18.51
C GLU A 98 22.27 -18.86 18.77
N GLY A 99 22.57 -18.57 20.04
CA GLY A 99 23.17 -17.30 20.45
C GLY A 99 22.20 -16.09 20.48
N THR A 100 20.90 -16.31 20.31
CA THR A 100 19.89 -15.25 20.42
C THR A 100 19.84 -14.67 21.84
N ASN A 101 19.82 -13.34 21.93
CA ASN A 101 19.60 -12.65 23.20
C ASN A 101 18.14 -12.86 23.67
N LEU A 102 17.97 -13.67 24.71
CA LEU A 102 16.66 -14.05 25.23
C LEU A 102 15.86 -12.85 25.77
N THR A 103 16.52 -11.86 26.37
CA THR A 103 15.87 -10.64 26.86
C THR A 103 15.28 -9.82 25.70
N LEU A 104 16.04 -9.67 24.61
CA LEU A 104 15.55 -8.96 23.43
C LEU A 104 14.40 -9.71 22.75
N LEU A 105 14.48 -11.05 22.69
CA LEU A 105 13.42 -11.89 22.14
C LEU A 105 12.13 -11.80 22.96
N GLU A 106 12.23 -11.76 24.30
CA GLU A 106 11.08 -11.58 25.19
C GLU A 106 10.45 -10.19 25.01
N LEU A 107 11.26 -9.14 24.96
CA LEU A 107 10.80 -7.78 24.68
C LEU A 107 10.07 -7.69 23.34
N ALA A 108 10.66 -8.22 22.26
CA ALA A 108 10.08 -8.20 20.93
C ALA A 108 8.71 -8.91 20.88
N LYS A 109 8.56 -10.05 21.57
CA LYS A 109 7.27 -10.74 21.69
C LYS A 109 6.24 -9.92 22.45
N LEU A 110 6.64 -9.31 23.56
CA LEU A 110 5.76 -8.49 24.39
C LEU A 110 5.26 -7.27 23.60
N GLU A 111 6.16 -6.51 22.98
CA GLU A 111 5.82 -5.34 22.17
C GLU A 111 4.93 -5.71 20.98
N PHE A 112 5.24 -6.80 20.27
CA PHE A 112 4.41 -7.27 19.16
C PHE A 112 2.98 -7.59 19.61
N ASN A 113 2.82 -8.30 20.73
CA ASN A 113 1.51 -8.66 21.26
C ASN A 113 0.74 -7.44 21.78
N MET A 114 1.42 -6.49 22.40
CA MET A 114 0.81 -5.22 22.83
C MET A 114 0.31 -4.41 21.63
N ALA A 115 1.13 -4.27 20.58
CA ALA A 115 0.73 -3.61 19.35
C ALA A 115 -0.46 -4.33 18.70
N GLN A 116 -0.40 -5.66 18.56
CA GLN A 116 -1.47 -6.46 18.00
C GLN A 116 -2.79 -6.30 18.78
N SER A 117 -2.76 -6.18 20.10
CA SER A 117 -3.95 -5.94 20.92
C SER A 117 -4.64 -4.62 20.56
N VAL A 118 -3.86 -3.55 20.34
CA VAL A 118 -4.38 -2.25 19.87
C VAL A 118 -4.97 -2.38 18.46
N LEU A 119 -4.28 -3.09 17.55
CA LEU A 119 -4.80 -3.33 16.20
C LEU A 119 -6.13 -4.07 16.20
N GLN A 120 -6.28 -5.09 17.06
CA GLN A 120 -7.55 -5.81 17.22
C GLN A 120 -8.67 -4.89 17.72
N GLN A 121 -8.35 -3.93 18.60
CA GLN A 121 -9.32 -2.95 19.07
C GLN A 121 -9.71 -1.96 17.95
N ASP A 122 -8.74 -1.52 17.14
CA ASP A 122 -9.00 -0.68 15.98
C ASP A 122 -9.89 -1.40 14.96
N LEU A 123 -9.60 -2.67 14.66
CA LEU A 123 -10.40 -3.50 13.76
C LEU A 123 -11.82 -3.71 14.29
N LYS A 124 -12.01 -3.94 15.59
CA LYS A 124 -13.36 -4.03 16.18
C LYS A 124 -14.14 -2.73 15.99
N ASN A 125 -13.49 -1.59 16.18
CA ASN A 125 -14.12 -0.28 16.01
C ASN A 125 -14.53 -0.03 14.54
N THR A 126 -13.65 -0.32 13.58
CA THR A 126 -13.96 -0.17 12.15
C THR A 126 -15.00 -1.18 11.69
N SER A 127 -14.97 -2.40 12.21
CA SER A 127 -15.99 -3.43 11.95
C SER A 127 -17.36 -3.01 12.45
N TRP A 128 -17.44 -2.43 13.64
CA TRP A 128 -18.70 -1.88 14.15
C TRP A 128 -19.21 -0.74 13.26
N TRP A 129 -18.34 0.19 12.86
CA TRP A 129 -18.69 1.28 11.95
C TRP A 129 -19.20 0.76 10.60
N TRP A 130 -18.48 -0.16 9.96
CA TRP A 130 -18.84 -0.71 8.64
C TRP A 130 -20.17 -1.46 8.67
N ASN A 131 -20.40 -2.27 9.71
CA ASN A 131 -21.66 -2.98 9.89
C ASN A 131 -22.84 -2.02 10.10
N ASN A 132 -22.65 -0.93 10.84
CA ASN A 132 -23.69 0.08 11.05
C ASN A 132 -23.94 0.95 9.83
N LEU A 133 -22.93 1.18 9.00
CA LEU A 133 -23.10 1.84 7.72
C LEU A 133 -24.03 1.04 6.80
N GLY A 134 -24.05 -0.29 6.94
CA GLY A 134 -24.94 -1.19 6.22
C GLY A 134 -24.61 -1.34 4.73
N LEU A 135 -23.56 -0.68 4.25
CA LEU A 135 -23.24 -0.53 2.83
C LEU A 135 -22.97 -1.88 2.14
N ALA A 136 -22.30 -2.81 2.83
CA ALA A 136 -22.04 -4.16 2.30
C ALA A 136 -23.32 -4.97 2.02
N LYS A 137 -24.41 -4.69 2.75
CA LYS A 137 -25.71 -5.34 2.52
C LYS A 137 -26.49 -4.65 1.40
N GLU A 138 -26.50 -3.32 1.39
CA GLU A 138 -27.17 -2.51 0.37
C GLU A 138 -26.52 -2.67 -1.01
N LEU A 139 -25.21 -2.87 -1.05
CA LEU A 139 -24.40 -3.06 -2.26
C LEU A 139 -23.85 -4.48 -2.32
N SER A 140 -24.73 -5.48 -2.31
CA SER A 140 -24.34 -6.89 -2.28
C SER A 140 -23.53 -7.38 -3.49
N PHE A 141 -23.45 -6.59 -4.55
CA PHE A 141 -22.57 -6.85 -5.70
C PHE A 141 -21.11 -6.50 -5.41
N SER A 142 -20.86 -5.60 -4.44
CA SER A 142 -19.52 -5.17 -4.07
C SER A 142 -18.89 -6.15 -3.09
N ARG A 143 -17.57 -6.32 -3.20
CA ARG A 143 -16.79 -7.15 -2.28
C ARG A 143 -16.69 -6.50 -0.90
N ASP A 144 -17.08 -7.24 0.14
CA ASP A 144 -16.81 -6.84 1.52
C ASP A 144 -15.36 -7.20 1.89
N ARG A 145 -14.49 -6.18 1.97
CA ARG A 145 -13.05 -6.32 2.17
C ARG A 145 -12.53 -5.51 3.36
N LEU A 146 -13.38 -5.25 4.36
CA LEU A 146 -13.00 -4.40 5.49
C LEU A 146 -11.72 -4.88 6.19
N VAL A 147 -11.56 -6.19 6.39
CA VAL A 147 -10.39 -6.75 7.09
C VAL A 147 -9.12 -6.54 6.25
N GLU A 148 -9.20 -6.73 4.93
CA GLU A 148 -8.10 -6.49 4.01
C GLU A 148 -7.77 -4.99 3.90
N CYS A 149 -8.78 -4.11 3.88
CA CYS A 149 -8.60 -2.65 3.96
C CYS A 149 -7.92 -2.23 5.27
N PHE A 150 -8.29 -2.87 6.39
CA PHE A 150 -7.65 -2.64 7.67
C PHE A 150 -6.19 -3.11 7.66
N PHE A 151 -5.92 -4.29 7.10
CA PHE A 151 -4.57 -4.83 6.96
C PHE A 151 -3.66 -3.89 6.14
N TRP A 152 -4.18 -3.29 5.06
CA TRP A 152 -3.49 -2.24 4.32
C TRP A 152 -3.22 -0.98 5.15
N SER A 153 -4.13 -0.59 6.03
CA SER A 153 -3.89 0.56 6.91
C SER A 153 -2.78 0.27 7.94
N VAL A 154 -2.69 -0.98 8.41
CA VAL A 154 -1.62 -1.45 9.31
C VAL A 154 -0.26 -1.47 8.60
N SER A 155 -0.21 -1.82 7.32
CA SER A 155 1.06 -1.87 6.56
C SER A 155 1.76 -0.52 6.45
N LEU A 156 0.97 0.56 6.44
CA LEU A 156 1.50 1.92 6.40
C LEU A 156 1.94 2.42 7.79
N MET A 157 1.16 2.13 8.85
CA MET A 157 1.51 2.48 10.23
C MET A 157 0.92 1.50 11.24
N PHE A 158 1.77 0.66 11.80
CA PHE A 158 1.37 -0.34 12.79
C PHE A 158 1.57 0.13 14.24
N GLU A 159 2.27 1.23 14.46
CA GLU A 159 2.64 1.69 15.79
C GLU A 159 1.39 2.09 16.60
N PRO A 160 1.28 1.66 17.88
CA PRO A 160 0.04 1.77 18.66
C PRO A 160 -0.61 3.17 18.68
N GLN A 161 0.19 4.24 18.71
CA GLN A 161 -0.28 5.63 18.77
C GLN A 161 -1.10 6.08 17.56
N PHE A 162 -1.01 5.37 16.42
CA PHE A 162 -1.68 5.74 15.17
C PHE A 162 -3.07 5.08 15.00
N SER A 163 -3.80 4.82 16.09
CA SER A 163 -5.15 4.23 16.04
C SER A 163 -6.16 5.07 15.25
N SER A 164 -6.17 6.39 15.43
CA SER A 164 -7.09 7.27 14.67
C SER A 164 -6.82 7.20 13.18
N TYR A 165 -5.53 7.22 12.83
CA TYR A 165 -5.05 7.07 11.47
C TYR A 165 -5.52 5.76 10.85
N ARG A 166 -5.23 4.61 11.48
CA ARG A 166 -5.60 3.30 10.94
C ARG A 166 -7.09 3.18 10.73
N ARG A 167 -7.89 3.63 11.72
CA ARG A 167 -9.35 3.59 11.62
C ARG A 167 -9.85 4.46 10.48
N GLY A 168 -9.35 5.69 10.36
CA GLY A 168 -9.75 6.61 9.30
C GLY A 168 -9.38 6.09 7.91
N LEU A 169 -8.15 5.60 7.74
CA LEU A 169 -7.68 5.10 6.47
C LEU A 169 -8.40 3.82 6.05
N THR A 170 -8.76 2.95 7.00
CA THR A 170 -9.58 1.76 6.73
C THR A 170 -10.92 2.17 6.12
N LYS A 171 -11.60 3.19 6.69
CA LYS A 171 -12.85 3.71 6.14
C LYS A 171 -12.67 4.17 4.68
N VAL A 172 -11.61 4.93 4.41
CA VAL A 172 -11.27 5.44 3.07
C VAL A 172 -11.04 4.28 2.10
N SER A 173 -10.22 3.30 2.46
CA SER A 173 -9.93 2.12 1.64
C SER A 173 -11.17 1.27 1.36
N SER A 174 -12.09 1.16 2.31
CA SER A 174 -13.37 0.47 2.10
C SER A 174 -14.24 1.20 1.07
N PHE A 175 -14.32 2.53 1.13
CA PHE A 175 -15.04 3.29 0.10
C PHE A 175 -14.39 3.19 -1.28
N ILE A 176 -13.06 3.26 -1.36
CA ILE A 176 -12.33 3.05 -2.62
C ILE A 176 -12.74 1.72 -3.22
N THR A 177 -12.67 0.64 -2.43
CA THR A 177 -13.00 -0.72 -2.87
C THR A 177 -14.45 -0.84 -3.35
N THR A 178 -15.40 -0.25 -2.61
CA THR A 178 -16.80 -0.31 -3.00
C THR A 178 -17.10 0.49 -4.26
N ILE A 179 -16.46 1.65 -4.43
CA ILE A 179 -16.67 2.49 -5.61
C ILE A 179 -15.96 1.88 -6.83
N ASP A 180 -14.79 1.28 -6.66
CA ASP A 180 -14.09 0.49 -7.69
C ASP A 180 -15.03 -0.56 -8.30
N ASP A 181 -15.72 -1.37 -7.48
CA ASP A 181 -16.70 -2.35 -8.00
C ASP A 181 -17.92 -1.70 -8.70
N ILE A 182 -18.33 -0.50 -8.27
CA ILE A 182 -19.39 0.25 -8.97
C ILE A 182 -18.94 0.58 -10.40
N TYR A 183 -17.70 1.04 -10.59
CA TYR A 183 -17.19 1.44 -11.91
C TYR A 183 -16.81 0.25 -12.80
N ASP A 184 -16.25 -0.81 -12.22
CA ASP A 184 -15.72 -1.95 -12.97
C ASP A 184 -16.77 -3.01 -13.29
N ILE A 185 -17.82 -3.16 -12.46
CA ILE A 185 -18.72 -4.33 -12.52
C ILE A 185 -20.18 -3.92 -12.72
N TYR A 186 -20.68 -2.94 -11.96
CA TYR A 186 -22.12 -2.79 -11.77
C TYR A 186 -22.75 -1.60 -12.51
N GLY A 187 -22.13 -0.42 -12.45
CA GLY A 187 -22.72 0.81 -12.96
C GLY A 187 -22.71 0.90 -14.48
N THR A 188 -23.80 1.42 -15.04
CA THR A 188 -23.85 1.77 -16.47
C THR A 188 -23.11 3.07 -16.75
N MET A 189 -22.61 3.29 -17.97
CA MET A 189 -21.85 4.50 -18.31
C MET A 189 -22.56 5.81 -17.88
N ASN A 190 -23.86 5.93 -18.16
CA ASN A 190 -24.66 7.09 -17.76
C ASN A 190 -24.73 7.27 -16.24
N GLU A 191 -24.85 6.18 -15.48
CA GLU A 191 -24.86 6.23 -14.01
C GLU A 191 -23.48 6.62 -13.45
N LEU A 192 -22.39 6.10 -14.05
CA LEU A 192 -21.02 6.44 -13.67
C LEU A 192 -20.70 7.92 -13.92
N GLU A 193 -21.18 8.49 -15.02
CA GLU A 193 -21.06 9.92 -15.29
C GLU A 193 -21.79 10.75 -14.22
N LEU A 194 -23.03 10.39 -13.89
CA LEU A 194 -23.82 11.06 -12.85
C LEU A 194 -23.15 10.95 -11.47
N PHE A 195 -22.57 9.80 -11.13
CA PHE A 195 -21.87 9.60 -9.87
C PHE A 195 -20.58 10.43 -9.78
N THR A 196 -19.79 10.42 -10.85
CA THR A 196 -18.56 11.22 -10.97
C THR A 196 -18.88 12.71 -10.78
N ASP A 197 -19.92 13.18 -11.45
CA ASP A 197 -20.38 14.57 -11.41
C ASP A 197 -20.95 14.97 -10.04
N ALA A 198 -21.65 14.05 -9.35
CA ALA A 198 -22.09 14.27 -7.97
C ALA A 198 -20.92 14.46 -6.99
N VAL A 199 -19.86 13.65 -7.12
CA VAL A 199 -18.65 13.76 -6.30
C VAL A 199 -17.83 15.01 -6.65
N GLU A 200 -17.75 15.38 -7.93
CA GLU A 200 -17.08 16.61 -8.36
C GLU A 200 -17.76 17.86 -7.80
N ARG A 201 -19.10 17.92 -7.82
CA ARG A 201 -19.84 19.02 -7.20
C ARG A 201 -19.78 19.00 -5.67
N TRP A 202 -19.66 17.81 -5.08
CA TRP A 202 -19.70 17.58 -3.63
C TRP A 202 -20.91 18.24 -2.96
N ASP A 203 -22.07 18.18 -3.62
CA ASP A 203 -23.33 18.73 -3.14
C ASP A 203 -24.31 17.60 -2.81
N ILE A 204 -24.84 17.60 -1.58
CA ILE A 204 -25.84 16.63 -1.12
C ILE A 204 -27.10 16.64 -1.98
N ASN A 205 -27.44 17.76 -2.63
CA ASN A 205 -28.60 17.81 -3.53
C ASN A 205 -28.40 16.99 -4.82
N SER A 206 -27.15 16.66 -5.17
CA SER A 206 -26.84 15.81 -6.33
C SER A 206 -27.37 14.37 -6.17
N ILE A 207 -27.76 13.95 -4.95
CA ILE A 207 -28.38 12.62 -4.76
C ILE A 207 -29.67 12.45 -5.54
N GLN A 208 -30.37 13.53 -5.93
CA GLN A 208 -31.66 13.40 -6.59
C GLN A 208 -31.54 12.77 -7.99
N SER A 209 -30.41 12.97 -8.68
CA SER A 209 -30.16 12.42 -10.01
C SER A 209 -29.56 11.02 -10.01
N LEU A 210 -29.13 10.49 -8.87
CA LEU A 210 -28.48 9.18 -8.79
C LEU A 210 -29.49 8.03 -8.68
N PRO A 211 -29.17 6.81 -9.14
CA PRO A 211 -29.94 5.62 -8.79
C PRO A 211 -29.81 5.31 -7.29
N ASN A 212 -30.79 4.61 -6.71
CA ASN A 212 -30.88 4.41 -5.26
C ASN A 212 -29.60 3.85 -4.62
N TYR A 213 -28.96 2.87 -5.23
CA TYR A 213 -27.73 2.26 -4.69
C TYR A 213 -26.57 3.28 -4.64
N MET A 214 -26.43 4.12 -5.66
CA MET A 214 -25.46 5.22 -5.69
C MET A 214 -25.79 6.34 -4.71
N LYS A 215 -27.09 6.63 -4.44
CA LYS A 215 -27.47 7.59 -3.40
C LYS A 215 -26.94 7.15 -2.04
N ILE A 216 -27.13 5.87 -1.72
CA ILE A 216 -26.67 5.28 -0.45
C ILE A 216 -25.14 5.36 -0.37
N CYS A 217 -24.43 4.95 -1.44
CA CYS A 217 -22.97 5.01 -1.49
C CYS A 217 -22.43 6.44 -1.37
N PHE A 218 -22.97 7.38 -2.14
CA PHE A 218 -22.56 8.79 -2.13
C PHE A 218 -22.79 9.42 -0.76
N LEU A 219 -23.96 9.22 -0.17
CA LEU A 219 -24.29 9.82 1.13
C LEU A 219 -23.42 9.23 2.25
N ALA A 220 -23.14 7.93 2.20
CA ALA A 220 -22.20 7.28 3.12
C ALA A 220 -20.78 7.86 3.01
N LEU A 221 -20.28 8.04 1.78
CA LEU A 221 -18.99 8.68 1.50
C LEU A 221 -19.00 10.13 2.01
N TYR A 222 -19.98 10.93 1.59
CA TYR A 222 -20.13 12.34 1.94
C TYR A 222 -20.10 12.56 3.45
N ASN A 223 -20.90 11.80 4.19
CA ASN A 223 -20.96 11.91 5.65
C ASN A 223 -19.63 11.53 6.30
N THR A 224 -19.00 10.44 5.86
CA THR A 224 -17.75 9.96 6.45
C THR A 224 -16.59 10.95 6.20
N ILE A 225 -16.46 11.45 4.98
CA ILE A 225 -15.39 12.38 4.61
C ILE A 225 -15.60 13.74 5.29
N ASN A 226 -16.84 14.22 5.40
CA ASN A 226 -17.13 15.47 6.11
C ASN A 226 -16.94 15.35 7.63
N GLU A 227 -17.22 14.17 8.22
CA GLU A 227 -16.88 13.88 9.63
C GLU A 227 -15.37 14.03 9.86
N MET A 228 -14.54 13.39 9.02
CA MET A 228 -13.08 13.50 9.10
C MET A 228 -12.60 14.94 8.92
N ALA A 229 -13.16 15.66 7.96
CA ALA A 229 -12.81 17.05 7.71
C ALA A 229 -13.23 17.98 8.86
N TYR A 230 -14.34 17.68 9.54
CA TYR A 230 -14.76 18.40 10.73
C TYR A 230 -13.82 18.16 11.91
N GLU A 231 -13.41 16.91 12.16
CA GLU A 231 -12.41 16.60 13.18
C GLU A 231 -11.10 17.35 12.92
N PHE A 232 -10.68 17.39 11.65
CA PHE A 232 -9.50 18.13 11.22
C PHE A 232 -9.65 19.64 11.44
N LEU A 233 -10.78 20.24 11.01
CA LEU A 233 -11.08 21.66 11.18
C LEU A 233 -11.08 22.05 12.66
N ARG A 234 -11.67 21.21 13.53
CA ARG A 234 -11.70 21.44 14.97
C ARG A 234 -10.30 21.47 15.59
N LYS A 235 -9.38 20.65 15.09
CA LYS A 235 -7.99 20.56 15.59
C LYS A 235 -7.09 21.67 15.01
N HIS A 236 -7.16 21.91 13.71
CA HIS A 236 -6.18 22.74 12.99
C HIS A 236 -6.72 24.08 12.47
N GLY A 237 -8.03 24.32 12.57
CA GLY A 237 -8.64 25.62 12.28
C GLY A 237 -8.87 25.95 10.81
N TYR A 238 -8.67 25.02 9.88
CA TYR A 238 -8.99 25.23 8.46
C TYR A 238 -9.74 24.05 7.82
N ASN A 239 -10.55 24.39 6.81
CA ASN A 239 -11.43 23.44 6.12
C ASN A 239 -10.68 22.72 5.00
N ILE A 240 -10.71 21.39 5.02
CA ILE A 240 -10.08 20.51 4.01
C ILE A 240 -11.09 19.81 3.09
N ILE A 241 -12.39 20.04 3.26
CA ILE A 241 -13.44 19.45 2.42
C ILE A 241 -13.18 19.70 0.92
N PRO A 242 -12.86 20.93 0.46
CA PRO A 242 -12.63 21.17 -0.97
C PRO A 242 -11.47 20.35 -1.54
N ASN A 243 -10.40 20.15 -0.76
CA ASN A 243 -9.26 19.34 -1.15
C ASN A 243 -9.61 17.86 -1.26
N LEU A 244 -10.34 17.33 -0.27
CA LEU A 244 -10.77 15.93 -0.27
C LEU A 244 -11.79 15.67 -1.39
N ALA A 245 -12.77 16.54 -1.59
CA ALA A 245 -13.74 16.44 -2.67
C ALA A 245 -13.08 16.38 -4.05
N LYS A 246 -12.14 17.30 -4.32
CA LYS A 246 -11.35 17.29 -5.55
C LYS A 246 -10.56 15.99 -5.72
N LEU A 247 -9.89 15.54 -4.66
CA LEU A 247 -9.09 14.32 -4.66
C LEU A 247 -9.92 13.07 -5.02
N TRP A 248 -11.10 12.93 -4.43
CA TRP A 248 -12.03 11.85 -4.79
C TRP A 248 -12.53 12.00 -6.23
N ALA A 249 -12.91 13.21 -6.65
CA ALA A 249 -13.37 13.46 -8.01
C ALA A 249 -12.30 13.13 -9.07
N ASP A 250 -11.04 13.47 -8.84
CA ASP A 250 -9.93 13.17 -9.74
C ASP A 250 -9.72 11.65 -9.88
N MET A 251 -9.87 10.88 -8.79
CA MET A 251 -9.85 9.42 -8.85
C MET A 251 -11.04 8.86 -9.64
N LEU A 252 -12.26 9.37 -9.42
CA LEU A 252 -13.45 8.90 -10.13
C LEU A 252 -13.44 9.24 -11.63
N LYS A 253 -12.82 10.36 -12.01
CA LYS A 253 -12.55 10.67 -13.42
C LYS A 253 -11.59 9.66 -14.04
N ALA A 254 -10.60 9.19 -13.29
CA ALA A 254 -9.68 8.14 -13.75
C ALA A 254 -10.40 6.79 -13.89
N PHE A 255 -11.28 6.42 -12.95
CA PHE A 255 -12.15 5.24 -13.08
C PHE A 255 -13.08 5.34 -14.29
N LEU A 256 -13.71 6.49 -14.50
CA LEU A 256 -14.59 6.72 -15.64
C LEU A 256 -13.84 6.57 -16.98
N LYS A 257 -12.58 7.04 -17.05
CA LYS A 257 -11.74 6.87 -18.23
C LYS A 257 -11.45 5.38 -18.51
N GLU A 258 -11.16 4.60 -17.47
CA GLU A 258 -10.98 3.15 -17.58
C GLU A 258 -12.27 2.43 -18.01
N ALA A 259 -13.40 2.78 -17.42
CA ALA A 259 -14.70 2.25 -17.82
C ALA A 259 -15.00 2.53 -19.30
N ARG A 260 -14.68 3.73 -19.81
CA ARG A 260 -14.84 4.08 -21.24
C ARG A 260 -13.95 3.27 -22.17
N TRP A 261 -12.70 2.99 -21.75
CA TRP A 261 -11.82 2.09 -22.49
C TRP A 261 -12.38 0.66 -22.55
N SER A 262 -12.91 0.15 -21.43
CA SER A 262 -13.46 -1.20 -21.34
C SER A 262 -14.74 -1.40 -22.16
N HIS A 263 -15.56 -0.36 -22.34
CA HIS A 263 -16.82 -0.42 -23.10
C HIS A 263 -16.66 -0.30 -24.62
N ASN A 264 -15.43 -0.40 -25.15
CA ASN A 264 -15.11 -0.29 -26.59
C ASN A 264 -15.55 1.03 -27.24
N GLU A 265 -15.76 2.09 -26.46
CA GLU A 265 -16.07 3.43 -27.01
C GLU A 265 -14.83 4.09 -27.65
N TYR A 266 -13.63 3.54 -27.41
CA TYR A 266 -12.35 4.08 -27.86
C TYR A 266 -11.35 2.98 -28.27
N ALA A 267 -10.33 3.36 -29.05
CA ALA A 267 -9.19 2.51 -29.32
C ALA A 267 -8.45 2.15 -28.01
N PRO A 268 -7.86 0.94 -27.89
CA PRO A 268 -7.09 0.56 -26.72
C PRO A 268 -5.98 1.58 -26.44
N PRO A 269 -5.79 1.99 -25.18
CA PRO A 269 -4.76 2.99 -24.87
C PRO A 269 -3.37 2.42 -25.14
N THR A 270 -2.44 3.29 -25.54
CA THR A 270 -1.01 2.95 -25.48
C THR A 270 -0.59 2.72 -24.03
N PHE A 271 0.52 2.01 -23.79
CA PHE A 271 1.02 1.78 -22.43
C PHE A 271 1.25 3.10 -21.66
N SER A 272 1.76 4.13 -22.34
CA SER A 272 1.97 5.46 -21.75
C SER A 272 0.65 6.14 -21.35
N GLU A 273 -0.36 6.09 -22.22
CA GLU A 273 -1.68 6.66 -21.93
C GLU A 273 -2.42 5.90 -20.82
N TYR A 274 -2.30 4.57 -20.82
CA TYR A 274 -2.79 3.73 -19.74
C TYR A 274 -2.12 4.11 -18.43
N LEU A 275 -0.78 4.09 -18.38
CA LEU A 275 -0.05 4.30 -17.13
C LEU A 275 -0.30 5.69 -16.54
N ASP A 276 -0.41 6.73 -17.38
CA ASP A 276 -0.78 8.07 -16.94
C ASP A 276 -2.16 8.12 -16.26
N ASN A 277 -3.13 7.31 -16.69
CA ASN A 277 -4.39 7.19 -15.95
C ASN A 277 -4.28 6.24 -14.75
N ALA A 278 -3.60 5.11 -14.94
CA ALA A 278 -3.64 3.96 -14.06
C ALA A 278 -3.03 4.24 -12.68
N TRP A 279 -2.03 5.13 -12.59
CA TRP A 279 -1.48 5.55 -11.30
C TRP A 279 -2.47 6.42 -10.49
N ARG A 280 -3.44 7.07 -11.16
CA ARG A 280 -4.51 7.83 -10.49
C ARG A 280 -5.67 6.93 -10.09
N SER A 281 -6.09 6.04 -10.98
CA SER A 281 -7.18 5.09 -10.71
C SER A 281 -6.83 4.08 -9.61
N VAL A 282 -5.55 3.70 -9.43
CA VAL A 282 -5.16 2.78 -8.35
C VAL A 282 -5.39 3.35 -6.94
N SER A 283 -5.87 4.59 -6.80
CA SER A 283 -6.21 5.26 -5.54
C SER A 283 -5.03 5.58 -4.60
N GLY A 284 -3.79 5.33 -5.01
CA GLY A 284 -2.59 5.58 -4.20
C GLY A 284 -2.51 7.04 -3.74
N ALA A 285 -2.80 7.99 -4.63
CA ALA A 285 -2.85 9.42 -4.27
C ALA A 285 -3.93 9.73 -3.22
N VAL A 286 -5.11 9.10 -3.32
CA VAL A 286 -6.21 9.26 -2.35
C VAL A 286 -5.75 8.78 -0.97
N ILE A 287 -5.16 7.58 -0.90
CA ILE A 287 -4.62 6.98 0.31
C ILE A 287 -3.56 7.89 0.94
N LEU A 288 -2.56 8.33 0.18
CA LEU A 288 -1.44 9.14 0.67
C LEU A 288 -1.86 10.53 1.18
N VAL A 289 -2.81 11.18 0.50
CA VAL A 289 -3.30 12.49 0.94
C VAL A 289 -4.16 12.35 2.19
N HIS A 290 -5.03 11.34 2.28
CA HIS A 290 -5.76 11.03 3.52
C HIS A 290 -4.81 10.72 4.67
N THR A 291 -3.73 9.98 4.40
CA THR A 291 -2.68 9.72 5.37
C THR A 291 -2.15 11.03 5.96
N CYS A 292 -1.81 12.02 5.13
CA CYS A 292 -1.30 13.30 5.62
C CYS A 292 -2.29 14.07 6.51
N TYR A 293 -3.59 14.00 6.21
CA TYR A 293 -4.61 14.68 7.03
C TYR A 293 -4.86 13.95 8.36
N LEU A 294 -4.82 12.61 8.34
CA LEU A 294 -5.11 11.75 9.49
C LEU A 294 -3.96 11.65 10.50
N LEU A 295 -2.72 11.99 10.11
CA LEU A 295 -1.59 12.03 11.04
C LEU A 295 -1.74 13.17 12.05
N ASP A 296 -1.66 12.84 13.33
CA ASP A 296 -1.66 13.82 14.42
C ASP A 296 -0.22 14.33 14.63
N GLY A 297 0.01 15.63 14.37
CA GLY A 297 1.31 16.30 14.54
C GLY A 297 1.35 17.67 13.86
N ASP A 298 1.30 18.75 14.64
CA ASP A 298 1.18 20.12 14.10
C ASP A 298 2.46 20.63 13.43
N GLU A 299 3.63 20.28 13.94
CA GLU A 299 4.90 20.92 13.55
C GLU A 299 5.28 20.73 12.07
N HIS A 300 4.78 19.66 11.43
CA HIS A 300 5.15 19.32 10.06
C HIS A 300 3.97 19.24 9.09
N LYS A 301 2.73 19.45 9.56
CA LYS A 301 1.52 19.26 8.75
C LYS A 301 1.45 20.19 7.55
N LYS A 302 1.83 21.47 7.72
CA LYS A 302 1.90 22.43 6.60
C LYS A 302 2.93 22.01 5.55
N THR A 303 4.10 21.54 6.00
CA THR A 303 5.18 21.06 5.12
C THR A 303 4.77 19.79 4.38
N LEU A 304 4.14 18.83 5.06
CA LEU A 304 3.61 17.60 4.46
C LEU A 304 2.57 17.93 3.37
N LEU A 305 1.64 18.84 3.65
CA LEU A 305 0.64 19.25 2.65
C LEU A 305 1.25 19.98 1.45
N GLN A 306 2.32 20.77 1.66
CA GLN A 306 3.08 21.35 0.56
C GLN A 306 3.80 20.28 -0.26
N LEU A 307 4.39 19.26 0.37
CA LEU A 307 5.01 18.14 -0.33
C LEU A 307 3.98 17.35 -1.14
N MET A 308 2.77 17.13 -0.60
CA MET A 308 1.70 16.44 -1.34
C MET A 308 1.12 17.26 -2.50
N SER A 309 1.47 18.54 -2.63
CA SER A 309 1.16 19.32 -3.85
C SER A 309 2.12 19.02 -5.01
N ASN A 310 3.19 18.26 -4.76
CA ASN A 310 4.09 17.76 -5.80
C ASN A 310 3.58 16.41 -6.32
N ASP A 311 3.08 16.41 -7.55
CA ASP A 311 2.57 15.23 -8.22
C ASP A 311 3.54 14.05 -8.18
N ARG A 312 4.87 14.27 -8.21
CA ARG A 312 5.86 13.17 -8.19
C ARG A 312 5.84 12.36 -6.90
N ILE A 313 5.59 13.00 -5.75
CA ILE A 313 5.56 12.31 -4.45
C ILE A 313 4.34 11.39 -4.36
N LEU A 314 3.25 11.75 -5.02
CA LEU A 314 2.06 10.91 -5.13
C LEU A 314 2.21 9.86 -6.25
N GLN A 315 2.81 10.25 -7.37
CA GLN A 315 2.88 9.47 -8.59
C GLN A 315 3.74 8.23 -8.44
N TRP A 316 5.00 8.34 -7.99
CA TRP A 316 5.91 7.20 -7.93
C TRP A 316 5.42 6.03 -7.06
N PRO A 317 5.03 6.24 -5.79
CA PRO A 317 4.46 5.15 -4.99
C PRO A 317 3.16 4.60 -5.59
N SER A 318 2.35 5.44 -6.24
CA SER A 318 1.13 4.98 -6.92
C SER A 318 1.43 4.17 -8.18
N ILE A 319 2.50 4.48 -8.93
CA ILE A 319 2.96 3.66 -10.06
C ILE A 319 3.40 2.29 -9.55
N ILE A 320 4.19 2.23 -8.47
CA ILE A 320 4.59 0.96 -7.87
C ILE A 320 3.36 0.17 -7.45
N PHE A 321 2.41 0.81 -6.76
CA PHE A 321 1.16 0.16 -6.36
C PHE A 321 0.38 -0.38 -7.56
N ARG A 322 0.17 0.44 -8.61
CA ARG A 322 -0.50 0.02 -9.84
C ARG A 322 0.20 -1.17 -10.50
N LEU A 323 1.51 -1.10 -10.70
CA LEU A 323 2.24 -2.17 -11.39
C LEU A 323 2.24 -3.47 -10.58
N CYS A 324 2.38 -3.41 -9.26
CA CYS A 324 2.26 -4.60 -8.41
C CYS A 324 0.85 -5.18 -8.44
N ASN A 325 -0.19 -4.33 -8.42
CA ASN A 325 -1.58 -4.75 -8.54
C ASN A 325 -1.85 -5.43 -9.88
N ASP A 326 -1.42 -4.83 -10.98
CA ASP A 326 -1.60 -5.36 -12.34
C ASP A 326 -0.85 -6.69 -12.51
N LEU A 327 0.40 -6.79 -12.01
CA LEU A 327 1.17 -8.03 -12.08
C LEU A 327 0.44 -9.19 -11.40
N ALA A 328 -0.14 -8.95 -10.21
CA ALA A 328 -0.85 -9.96 -9.44
C ALA A 328 -2.24 -10.32 -10.02
N THR A 329 -2.86 -9.43 -10.78
CA THR A 329 -4.24 -9.60 -11.29
C THR A 329 -4.32 -9.90 -12.78
N SER A 330 -3.24 -9.71 -13.53
CA SER A 330 -3.19 -9.87 -14.99
C SER A 330 -3.58 -11.26 -15.47
N SER A 331 -3.20 -12.32 -14.75
CA SER A 331 -3.51 -13.71 -15.11
C SER A 331 -4.99 -14.05 -15.03
N VAL A 332 -5.74 -13.36 -14.16
CA VAL A 332 -7.20 -13.49 -14.05
C VAL A 332 -7.92 -12.66 -15.10
N ARG A 333 -7.34 -11.52 -15.52
CA ARG A 333 -7.92 -10.65 -16.57
C ARG A 333 -7.73 -11.18 -17.98
N SER A 334 -6.68 -11.95 -18.26
CA SER A 334 -6.44 -12.56 -19.58
C SER A 334 -7.25 -13.84 -19.83
N SER A 335 -8.04 -14.29 -18.86
CA SER A 335 -8.89 -15.48 -18.95
C SER A 335 -10.38 -15.18 -19.18
N TYR A 336 -10.74 -13.90 -19.43
CA TYR A 336 -12.08 -13.45 -19.82
C TYR A 336 -12.14 -12.89 -21.24
#